data_AF-A0A2S7UCI9-F1
#
_entry.id   AF-A0A2S7UCI9-F1
#
_cell.length_a   1.000
_cell.length_b   1.000
_cell.length_c   1.000
_cell.angle_alpha   90.00
_cell.angle_beta   90.00
_cell.angle_gamma   90.00
#
_symmetry.space_group_name_H-M   'P 1'
#
loop_
_entity.id
_entity.type
_entity.pdbx_description
1 polymer ?
#
loop_
_entity_poly.entity_id
_entity_poly.type
_entity_poly.pdbx_seq_one_letter_code
_entity_poly.pdbx_strand_id
1 'polypeptide(L)'
;MIYIITHIGHSFKLYEEESGEQLLSARWDTLLGSCIGVVKDLEGSILYTIKTHFSIWKWRFKASIKKNIGLTLFLESKNGWHNLYELYYHGVKYSLKIHKGRKKSIFKNDLQIAVIDEALVEHIYRDKIKIETNSPEDIEIIFAMIFSLKIGNDKRIGLTFDFGQIGKTQPIDNEWIP
;
A
#
# COMPACT_ATOMS: atom_id res chain seq x y z
N MET A 1 -16.39 5.30 -4.41
CA MET A 1 -15.98 6.20 -3.31
C MET A 1 -14.51 6.56 -3.46
N ILE A 2 -14.12 7.75 -3.04
CA ILE A 2 -12.74 8.24 -3.22
C ILE A 2 -12.09 8.50 -1.86
N TYR A 3 -10.85 8.08 -1.74
CA TYR A 3 -10.01 8.34 -0.59
C TYR A 3 -8.67 8.95 -0.99
N ILE A 4 -8.12 9.77 -0.11
CA ILE A 4 -6.82 10.41 -0.29
C ILE A 4 -5.88 9.98 0.84
N ILE A 5 -4.72 9.43 0.47
CA ILE A 5 -3.59 9.33 1.38
C ILE A 5 -2.71 10.55 1.19
N THR A 6 -2.45 11.27 2.28
CA THR A 6 -1.38 12.25 2.33
C THR A 6 -0.18 11.63 3.03
N HIS A 7 1.04 11.94 2.58
CA HIS A 7 2.23 11.49 3.29
C HIS A 7 3.30 12.57 3.42
N ILE A 8 3.95 12.59 4.58
CA ILE A 8 5.07 13.49 4.90
C ILE A 8 6.13 12.65 5.61
N GLY A 9 7.30 12.51 4.97
CA GLY A 9 8.37 11.64 5.45
C GLY A 9 7.87 10.20 5.62
N HIS A 10 7.91 9.69 6.86
CA HIS A 10 7.52 8.32 7.18
C HIS A 10 6.06 8.20 7.66
N SER A 11 5.31 9.30 7.71
CA SER A 11 3.94 9.36 8.22
C SER A 11 2.92 9.49 7.09
N PHE A 12 1.83 8.75 7.19
CA PHE A 12 0.75 8.63 6.22
C PHE A 12 -0.58 8.84 6.93
N LYS A 13 -1.52 9.49 6.27
CA LYS A 13 -2.89 9.69 6.77
C LYS A 13 -3.88 9.46 5.65
N LEU A 14 -4.89 8.64 5.92
CA LEU A 14 -5.98 8.32 5.00
C LEU A 14 -7.19 9.18 5.33
N TYR A 15 -7.76 9.79 4.30
CA TYR A 15 -8.97 10.61 4.36
C TYR A 15 -10.00 10.08 3.37
N GLU A 16 -11.28 10.16 3.72
CA GLU A 16 -12.37 10.09 2.74
C GLU A 16 -12.51 11.47 2.07
N GLU A 17 -12.60 11.52 0.73
CA GLU A 17 -12.44 12.77 -0.01
C GLU A 17 -13.62 13.72 0.14
N GLU A 18 -14.86 13.21 0.17
CA GLU A 18 -16.08 14.03 0.16
C GLU A 18 -16.30 14.73 1.52
N SER A 19 -16.18 13.97 2.61
CA SER A 19 -16.33 14.46 3.99
C SER A 19 -15.07 15.14 4.52
N GLY A 20 -13.90 14.81 3.99
CA GLY A 20 -12.61 15.22 4.54
C GLY A 20 -12.26 14.53 5.88
N GLU A 21 -13.03 13.52 6.30
CA GLU A 21 -12.80 12.80 7.53
C GLU A 21 -11.51 11.98 7.45
N GLN A 22 -10.64 12.13 8.45
CA GLN A 22 -9.49 11.24 8.60
C GLN A 22 -9.99 9.89 9.10
N LEU A 23 -9.57 8.79 8.49
CA LEU A 23 -9.98 7.45 8.92
C LEU A 23 -8.87 6.70 9.63
N LEU A 24 -7.66 6.76 9.06
CA LEU A 24 -6.52 6.00 9.54
C LEU A 24 -5.26 6.85 9.52
N SER A 25 -4.31 6.49 10.37
CA SER A 25 -2.94 7.00 10.31
C SER A 25 -1.95 5.85 10.27
N ALA A 26 -0.81 6.06 9.63
CA ALA A 26 0.28 5.11 9.65
C ALA A 26 1.62 5.82 9.74
N ARG A 27 2.58 5.16 10.38
CA ARG A 27 3.96 5.64 10.45
C ARG A 27 4.91 4.47 10.48
N TRP A 28 6.05 4.60 9.82
CA TRP A 28 7.14 3.63 9.99
C TRP A 28 8.39 4.29 10.55
N ASP A 29 9.18 3.51 11.26
CA ASP A 29 10.45 3.91 11.82
C ASP A 29 11.47 2.77 11.62
N THR A 30 12.75 3.10 11.69
CA THR A 30 13.85 2.12 11.62
C THR A 30 14.24 1.72 13.04
N LEU A 31 14.16 0.42 13.36
CA LEU A 31 14.57 -0.13 14.64
C LEU A 31 15.56 -1.29 14.41
N LEU A 32 16.78 -1.16 14.93
CA LEU A 32 17.84 -2.19 14.83
C LEU A 32 18.06 -2.68 13.39
N GLY A 33 18.10 -1.76 12.42
CA GLY A 33 18.30 -2.07 11.00
C GLY A 33 17.09 -2.70 10.28
N SER A 34 15.95 -2.87 10.97
CA SER A 34 14.68 -3.27 10.36
C SER A 34 13.73 -2.08 10.26
N CYS A 35 12.94 -2.00 9.17
CA CYS A 35 11.86 -1.03 9.07
C CYS A 35 10.56 -1.64 9.64
N ILE A 36 9.93 -0.94 10.59
CA ILE A 36 8.67 -1.35 11.23
C ILE A 36 7.65 -0.24 11.04
N GLY A 37 6.49 -0.60 10.48
CA GLY A 37 5.34 0.26 10.31
C GLY A 37 4.24 -0.05 11.31
N VAL A 38 3.46 0.96 11.68
CA VAL A 38 2.27 0.84 12.52
C VAL A 38 1.13 1.57 11.83
N VAL A 39 -0.05 0.94 11.78
CA VAL A 39 -1.31 1.54 11.33
C VAL A 39 -2.24 1.67 12.53
N LYS A 40 -2.90 2.81 12.67
CA LYS A 40 -3.77 3.17 13.78
C LYS A 40 -5.10 3.73 13.28
N ASP A 41 -6.14 3.53 14.08
CA ASP A 41 -7.42 4.24 13.95
C ASP A 41 -7.33 5.69 14.48
N LEU A 42 -8.48 6.36 14.56
CA LEU A 42 -8.60 7.73 15.06
C LEU A 42 -8.37 7.86 16.57
N GLU A 43 -8.68 6.82 17.33
CA GLU A 43 -8.46 6.77 18.79
C GLU A 43 -6.99 6.51 19.12
N GLY A 44 -6.18 6.13 18.12
CA GLY A 44 -4.78 5.81 18.25
C GLY A 44 -4.51 4.34 18.59
N SER A 45 -5.54 3.50 18.58
CA SER A 45 -5.41 2.06 18.75
C SER A 45 -4.68 1.47 17.56
N ILE A 46 -3.70 0.61 17.83
CA ILE A 46 -2.93 -0.05 16.78
C ILE A 46 -3.80 -1.11 16.13
N LEU A 47 -4.06 -0.97 14.83
CA LEU A 47 -4.75 -1.97 14.02
C LEU A 47 -3.75 -2.98 13.45
N TYR A 48 -2.62 -2.48 12.95
CA TYR A 48 -1.57 -3.29 12.34
C TYR A 48 -0.18 -2.91 12.80
N THR A 49 0.66 -3.92 13.01
CA THR A 49 2.12 -3.79 13.01
C THR A 49 2.68 -4.50 11.79
N ILE A 50 3.45 -3.78 10.98
CA ILE A 50 3.96 -4.26 9.70
C ILE A 50 5.48 -4.31 9.74
N LYS A 51 6.05 -5.47 9.43
CA LYS A 51 7.50 -5.63 9.31
C LYS A 51 7.84 -6.09 7.90
N THR A 52 8.64 -5.30 7.20
CA THR A 52 9.12 -5.64 5.86
C THR A 52 10.40 -6.46 5.95
N HIS A 53 10.49 -7.47 5.09
CA HIS A 53 11.62 -8.36 4.94
C HIS A 53 12.00 -8.37 3.47
N PHE A 54 13.17 -7.82 3.16
CA PHE A 54 13.76 -7.94 1.84
C PHE A 54 14.79 -9.07 1.85
N SER A 55 14.48 -10.18 1.17
CA SER A 55 15.46 -11.25 0.99
C SER A 55 16.31 -10.96 -0.24
N ILE A 56 17.53 -10.45 -0.02
CA ILE A 56 18.52 -10.15 -1.08
C ILE A 56 18.84 -11.41 -1.91
N TRP A 57 18.81 -12.59 -1.28
CA TRP A 57 19.08 -13.88 -1.94
C TRP A 57 17.97 -14.37 -2.86
N LYS A 58 16.72 -13.95 -2.62
CA LYS A 58 15.57 -14.41 -3.41
C LYS A 58 14.99 -13.34 -4.31
N TRP A 59 15.42 -12.08 -4.18
CA TRP A 59 14.78 -10.91 -4.80
C TRP A 59 13.27 -11.03 -4.64
N ARG A 60 12.80 -11.19 -3.40
CA ARG A 60 11.38 -11.30 -3.07
C ARG A 60 11.05 -10.39 -1.91
N PHE A 61 10.11 -9.49 -2.15
CA PHE A 61 9.49 -8.70 -1.11
C PHE A 61 8.53 -9.57 -0.30
N LYS A 62 8.62 -9.47 1.02
CA LYS A 62 7.65 -10.02 1.96
C LYS A 62 7.41 -9.01 3.07
N ALA A 63 6.15 -8.73 3.39
CA ALA A 63 5.77 -8.02 4.60
C ALA A 63 4.92 -8.94 5.48
N SER A 64 5.21 -8.94 6.78
CA SER A 64 4.33 -9.50 7.79
C SER A 64 3.44 -8.38 8.32
N ILE A 65 2.13 -8.60 8.33
CA ILE A 65 1.11 -7.63 8.74
C ILE A 65 0.36 -8.26 9.91
N LYS A 66 0.72 -7.89 11.14
CA LYS A 66 0.14 -8.43 12.38
C LYS A 66 -1.03 -7.56 12.82
N LYS A 67 -2.25 -8.12 12.86
CA LYS A 67 -3.43 -7.49 13.48
C LYS A 67 -3.34 -7.51 15.00
N ASN A 68 -4.01 -6.55 15.64
CA ASN A 68 -4.17 -6.51 17.09
C ASN A 68 -4.78 -7.78 17.72
N ILE A 69 -5.63 -8.50 16.96
CA ILE A 69 -6.20 -9.80 17.35
C ILE A 69 -5.21 -10.99 17.27
N GLY A 70 -3.91 -10.74 17.05
CA GLY A 70 -2.87 -11.77 16.98
C GLY A 70 -2.73 -12.48 15.63
N LEU A 71 -3.67 -12.29 14.71
CA LEU A 71 -3.58 -12.80 13.34
C LEU A 71 -2.42 -12.13 12.58
N THR A 72 -1.60 -12.92 11.89
CA THR A 72 -0.53 -12.41 11.03
C THR A 72 -0.82 -12.75 9.57
N LEU A 73 -0.86 -11.74 8.73
CA LEU A 73 -1.01 -11.83 7.29
C LEU A 73 0.35 -11.65 6.62
N PHE A 74 0.51 -12.21 5.42
CA PHE A 74 1.73 -12.05 4.64
C PHE A 74 1.41 -11.45 3.28
N LEU A 75 1.98 -10.28 3.00
CA LEU A 75 1.98 -9.68 1.67
C LEU A 75 3.26 -10.09 0.97
N GLU A 76 3.14 -10.80 -0.14
CA GLU A 76 4.29 -11.38 -0.83
C GLU A 76 4.29 -11.04 -2.30
N SER A 77 5.47 -10.71 -2.83
CA SER A 77 5.66 -10.61 -4.27
C SER A 77 5.57 -12.01 -4.92
N LYS A 78 4.77 -12.12 -5.98
CA LYS A 78 4.50 -13.38 -6.70
C LYS A 78 5.25 -13.52 -8.02
N ASN A 79 5.92 -12.48 -8.49
CA ASN A 79 6.76 -12.56 -9.67
C ASN A 79 8.09 -11.83 -9.48
N GLY A 80 9.11 -12.22 -10.24
CA GLY A 80 10.45 -11.61 -10.18
C GLY A 80 10.50 -10.15 -10.64
N TRP A 81 9.40 -9.65 -11.20
CA TRP A 81 9.24 -8.28 -11.68
C TRP A 81 8.66 -7.35 -10.63
N HIS A 82 8.29 -7.89 -9.46
CA HIS A 82 7.78 -7.12 -8.33
C HIS A 82 6.59 -6.22 -8.67
N ASN A 83 5.76 -6.66 -9.61
CA ASN A 83 4.56 -5.92 -10.00
C ASN A 83 3.26 -6.64 -9.63
N LEU A 84 3.35 -7.81 -8.98
CA LEU A 84 2.21 -8.52 -8.39
C LEU A 84 2.53 -8.90 -6.95
N TYR A 85 1.65 -8.48 -6.04
CA TYR A 85 1.69 -8.79 -4.63
C TYR A 85 0.38 -9.42 -4.21
N GLU A 86 0.43 -10.43 -3.35
CA GLU A 86 -0.76 -11.10 -2.85
C GLU A 86 -0.73 -11.29 -1.35
N LEU A 87 -1.93 -11.30 -0.78
CA LEU A 87 -2.25 -11.47 0.63
C LEU A 87 -3.52 -12.33 0.72
N TYR A 88 -3.60 -13.19 1.73
CA TYR A 88 -4.81 -13.96 2.03
C TYR A 88 -5.35 -13.57 3.40
N TYR A 89 -6.65 -13.26 3.47
CA TYR A 89 -7.33 -12.85 4.70
C TYR A 89 -8.71 -13.52 4.78
N HIS A 90 -8.96 -14.33 5.83
CA HIS A 90 -10.22 -15.09 6.00
C HIS A 90 -10.67 -15.87 4.74
N GLY A 91 -9.74 -16.51 4.03
CA GLY A 91 -10.06 -17.26 2.80
C GLY A 91 -10.26 -16.39 1.55
N VAL A 92 -10.20 -15.07 1.68
CA VAL A 92 -10.24 -14.11 0.57
C VAL A 92 -8.82 -13.80 0.10
N LYS A 93 -8.62 -13.86 -1.22
CA LYS A 93 -7.37 -13.47 -1.87
C LYS A 93 -7.44 -11.99 -2.25
N TYR A 94 -6.50 -11.20 -1.75
CA TYR A 94 -6.26 -9.83 -2.21
C TYR A 94 -5.00 -9.78 -3.05
N SER A 95 -5.08 -9.13 -4.21
CA SER A 95 -3.94 -8.96 -5.12
C SER A 95 -3.74 -7.48 -5.44
N LEU A 96 -2.51 -6.98 -5.31
CA LEU A 96 -2.11 -5.64 -5.73
C LEU A 96 -1.21 -5.76 -6.96
N LYS A 97 -1.64 -5.15 -8.07
CA LYS A 97 -0.88 -5.08 -9.32
C LYS A 97 -0.31 -3.68 -9.52
N ILE A 98 0.98 -3.59 -9.87
CA ILE A 98 1.65 -2.33 -10.22
C ILE A 98 1.64 -2.16 -11.74
N HIS A 99 1.22 -0.98 -12.18
CA HIS A 99 1.15 -0.60 -13.58
C HIS A 99 2.17 0.52 -13.89
N LYS A 100 2.34 0.82 -15.19
CA LYS A 100 3.09 1.98 -15.65
C LYS A 100 2.48 3.28 -15.12
N GLY A 101 3.32 4.30 -14.90
CA GLY A 101 2.85 5.65 -14.53
C GLY A 101 2.44 5.80 -13.07
N ARG A 102 3.06 5.03 -12.17
CA ARG A 102 2.80 5.04 -10.71
C ARG A 102 1.35 4.66 -10.32
N LYS A 103 0.63 3.98 -11.21
CA LYS A 103 -0.72 3.47 -10.95
C LYS A 103 -0.69 2.04 -10.41
N LYS A 104 -1.71 1.66 -9.63
CA LYS A 104 -1.89 0.30 -9.11
C LYS A 104 -3.37 -0.08 -9.14
N SER A 105 -3.65 -1.38 -9.14
CA SER A 105 -5.01 -1.91 -9.01
C SER A 105 -5.07 -2.95 -7.89
N ILE A 106 -6.16 -2.96 -7.14
CA ILE A 106 -6.46 -3.97 -6.11
C ILE A 106 -7.56 -4.89 -6.59
N PHE A 107 -7.38 -6.19 -6.38
CA PHE A 107 -8.35 -7.22 -6.69
C PHE A 107 -8.72 -8.00 -5.43
N LYS A 108 -9.98 -8.38 -5.30
CA LYS A 108 -10.55 -9.30 -4.31
C LYS A 108 -11.09 -10.51 -5.03
N ASN A 109 -10.50 -11.69 -4.80
CA ASN A 109 -10.84 -12.92 -5.52
C ASN A 109 -10.89 -12.70 -7.05
N ASP A 110 -9.87 -12.03 -7.59
CA ASP A 110 -9.71 -11.68 -9.01
C ASP A 110 -10.71 -10.63 -9.58
N LEU A 111 -11.66 -10.14 -8.79
CA LEU A 111 -12.48 -8.98 -9.14
C LEU A 111 -11.75 -7.69 -8.74
N GLN A 112 -11.61 -6.74 -9.66
CA GLN A 112 -11.02 -5.44 -9.35
C GLN A 112 -11.95 -4.63 -8.43
N ILE A 113 -11.42 -4.16 -7.31
CA ILE A 113 -12.17 -3.39 -6.31
C ILE A 113 -11.65 -1.97 -6.13
N ALA A 114 -10.39 -1.69 -6.53
CA ALA A 114 -9.84 -0.35 -6.40
C ALA A 114 -8.77 -0.03 -7.45
N VAL A 115 -8.69 1.25 -7.79
CA VAL A 115 -7.59 1.87 -8.56
C VAL A 115 -6.86 2.86 -7.65
N ILE A 116 -5.55 2.89 -7.77
CA ILE A 116 -4.66 3.75 -6.98
C ILE A 116 -3.83 4.59 -7.94
N ASP A 117 -3.84 5.91 -7.75
CA ASP A 117 -3.01 6.85 -8.47
C ASP A 117 -2.06 7.58 -7.52
N GLU A 118 -0.75 7.37 -7.69
CA GLU A 118 0.30 8.04 -6.91
C GLU A 118 1.02 9.15 -7.70
N ALA A 119 0.51 9.54 -8.87
CA ALA A 119 1.06 10.62 -9.68
C ALA A 119 0.57 12.02 -9.25
N LEU A 120 -0.27 12.10 -8.23
CA LEU A 120 -0.79 13.36 -7.70
C LEU A 120 0.29 14.10 -6.91
N VAL A 121 0.84 15.14 -7.53
CA VAL A 121 1.76 16.08 -6.90
C VAL A 121 1.01 17.38 -6.65
N GLU A 122 0.86 17.77 -5.39
CA GLU A 122 0.37 19.10 -5.04
C GLU A 122 1.56 20.03 -4.80
N HIS A 123 1.44 21.29 -5.25
CA HIS A 123 2.52 22.26 -5.49
C HIS A 123 3.52 22.55 -4.34
N ILE A 124 3.37 21.95 -3.16
CA ILE A 124 4.24 22.18 -2.00
C ILE A 124 4.39 20.86 -1.21
N TYR A 125 5.38 20.04 -1.59
CA TYR A 125 5.94 18.91 -0.81
C TYR A 125 5.00 17.80 -0.32
N ARG A 126 3.73 17.74 -0.73
CA ARG A 126 2.79 16.67 -0.36
C ARG A 126 2.52 15.80 -1.58
N ASP A 127 3.17 14.65 -1.61
CA ASP A 127 2.80 13.56 -2.49
C ASP A 127 1.44 13.02 -1.96
N LYS A 128 0.42 13.07 -2.81
CA LYS A 128 -0.91 12.50 -2.54
C LYS A 128 -1.04 11.17 -3.28
N ILE A 129 -1.81 10.26 -2.69
CA ILE A 129 -2.22 9.02 -3.33
C ILE A 129 -3.74 9.02 -3.35
N LYS A 130 -4.35 8.96 -4.53
CA LYS A 130 -5.80 8.79 -4.66
C LYS A 130 -6.13 7.32 -4.77
N ILE A 131 -7.19 6.92 -4.09
CA ILE A 131 -7.77 5.58 -4.15
C ILE A 131 -9.22 5.75 -4.58
N GLU A 132 -9.60 5.12 -5.67
CA GLU A 132 -10.98 5.01 -6.13
C GLU A 132 -11.42 3.56 -5.93
N THR A 133 -12.46 3.32 -5.13
CA THR A 133 -12.90 1.98 -4.75
C THR A 133 -14.43 1.85 -4.76
N ASN A 134 -14.93 0.69 -5.13
CA ASN A 134 -16.34 0.29 -4.94
C ASN A 134 -16.55 -0.63 -3.73
N SER A 135 -15.48 -0.89 -2.98
CA SER A 135 -15.49 -1.70 -1.76
C SER A 135 -14.91 -0.88 -0.60
N PRO A 136 -15.67 0.10 -0.08
CA PRO A 136 -15.22 0.94 1.04
C PRO A 136 -14.95 0.13 2.33
N GLU A 137 -15.63 -0.99 2.52
CA GLU A 137 -15.41 -1.92 3.64
C GLU A 137 -13.99 -2.54 3.63
N ASP A 138 -13.32 -2.57 2.48
CA ASP A 138 -11.96 -3.09 2.33
C ASP A 138 -10.88 -1.99 2.45
N ILE A 139 -11.26 -0.73 2.73
CA ILE A 139 -10.29 0.38 2.71
C ILE A 139 -9.14 0.20 3.70
N GLU A 140 -9.42 -0.40 4.87
CA GLU A 140 -8.40 -0.69 5.88
C GLU A 140 -7.31 -1.61 5.35
N ILE A 141 -7.68 -2.72 4.68
CA ILE A 141 -6.72 -3.68 4.15
C ILE A 141 -6.01 -3.12 2.91
N ILE A 142 -6.72 -2.38 2.06
CA ILE A 142 -6.14 -1.65 0.92
C ILE A 142 -5.05 -0.69 1.42
N PHE A 143 -5.35 0.10 2.44
CA PHE A 143 -4.41 1.04 3.04
C PHE A 143 -3.18 0.33 3.61
N ALA A 144 -3.37 -0.78 4.34
CA ALA A 144 -2.27 -1.58 4.88
C ALA A 144 -1.36 -2.17 3.78
N MET A 145 -1.94 -2.63 2.66
CA MET A 145 -1.17 -3.12 1.50
C MET A 145 -0.34 -2.02 0.85
N ILE A 146 -0.94 -0.84 0.61
CA ILE A 146 -0.23 0.32 0.04
C ILE A 146 0.91 0.74 0.96
N PHE A 147 0.62 0.92 2.25
CA PHE A 147 1.60 1.34 3.24
C PHE A 147 2.76 0.34 3.36
N SER A 148 2.48 -0.96 3.30
CA SER A 148 3.51 -2.02 3.32
C SER A 148 4.57 -1.83 2.22
N LEU A 149 4.17 -1.38 1.03
CA LEU A 149 5.08 -1.13 -0.09
C LEU A 149 5.88 0.18 0.06
N LYS A 150 5.48 1.06 0.97
CA LYS A 150 6.14 2.36 1.23
C LYS A 150 7.16 2.32 2.38
N ILE A 151 7.05 1.33 3.26
CA ILE A 151 7.97 1.16 4.39
C ILE A 151 9.41 0.97 3.87
N GLY A 152 10.35 1.77 4.40
CA GLY A 152 11.76 1.73 4.01
C GLY A 152 12.09 2.40 2.68
N ASN A 153 11.10 2.91 1.95
CA ASN A 153 11.30 3.66 0.71
C ASN A 153 11.55 5.15 1.04
N ASP A 154 12.73 5.46 1.57
CA ASP A 154 13.18 6.84 1.82
C ASP A 154 14.11 7.28 0.69
N LYS A 155 13.75 8.38 0.00
CA LYS A 155 14.57 8.99 -1.06
C LYS A 155 15.99 9.34 -0.57
N ARG A 156 16.21 9.48 0.75
CA ARG A 156 17.54 9.76 1.34
C ARG A 156 18.42 8.53 1.52
N ILE A 157 17.87 7.30 1.50
CA ILE A 157 18.60 6.05 1.75
C ILE A 157 19.08 5.38 0.44
N GLY A 158 18.90 6.00 -0.72
CA GLY A 158 19.56 5.60 -1.97
C GLY A 158 19.03 4.32 -2.63
N LEU A 159 18.06 3.63 -2.05
CA LEU A 159 17.36 2.49 -2.65
C LEU A 159 15.91 2.87 -2.97
N THR A 160 15.73 3.65 -4.04
CA THR A 160 14.40 3.83 -4.64
C THR A 160 14.19 2.69 -5.63
N PHE A 161 13.36 1.71 -5.28
CA PHE A 161 12.93 0.71 -6.25
C PHE A 161 11.76 1.27 -7.06
N ASP A 162 12.06 2.00 -8.16
CA ASP A 162 11.05 2.44 -9.13
C ASP A 162 10.78 1.31 -10.15
N PHE A 163 9.94 0.36 -9.76
CA PHE A 163 9.50 -0.73 -10.65
C PHE A 163 8.50 -0.27 -11.73
N GLY A 164 8.02 0.99 -11.68
CA GLY A 164 7.05 1.52 -12.63
C GLY A 164 7.62 1.78 -14.03
N GLN A 165 8.95 1.82 -14.15
CA GLN A 165 9.66 2.07 -15.41
C GLN A 165 10.34 0.84 -16.02
N ILE A 166 10.40 -0.29 -15.30
CA ILE A 166 11.17 -1.47 -15.72
C ILE A 166 10.22 -2.54 -16.31
N GLY A 167 10.08 -2.48 -17.64
CA GLY A 167 9.58 -3.51 -18.55
C GLY A 167 8.05 -3.63 -18.75
N LYS A 168 7.60 -4.70 -19.43
CA LYS A 168 6.19 -4.94 -19.87
C LYS A 168 5.24 -5.14 -18.67
N THR A 169 4.78 -4.05 -18.06
CA THR A 169 3.68 -4.04 -17.10
C THR A 169 2.34 -4.16 -17.84
N GLN A 170 1.37 -4.87 -17.27
CA GLN A 170 0.01 -4.89 -17.83
C GLN A 170 -0.55 -3.47 -17.80
N PRO A 171 -1.22 -3.01 -18.89
CA PRO A 171 -1.86 -1.69 -18.89
C PRO A 171 -2.90 -1.65 -17.77
N ILE A 172 -3.08 -0.46 -17.18
CA ILE A 172 -4.24 -0.24 -16.33
C ILE A 172 -5.48 -0.20 -17.21
N ASP A 173 -6.58 -0.74 -16.71
CA ASP A 173 -7.89 -0.45 -17.28
C ASP A 173 -8.28 0.99 -16.92
N ASN A 174 -8.12 1.91 -17.88
CA ASN A 174 -8.48 3.32 -17.68
C ASN A 174 -10.00 3.54 -17.76
N GLU A 175 -10.77 2.55 -18.21
CA GLU A 175 -12.23 2.59 -18.31
C GLU A 175 -12.88 1.87 -17.13
N TRP A 176 -12.10 1.37 -16.17
CA TRP A 176 -12.66 0.82 -14.95
C TRP A 176 -13.41 1.92 -14.20
N ILE A 177 -14.70 1.70 -14.01
CA ILE A 177 -15.61 2.53 -13.23
C ILE A 177 -16.03 1.69 -12.00
N PRO A 178 -15.93 2.23 -10.77
CA PRO A 178 -16.38 1.56 -9.57
C PRO A 178 -17.87 1.19 -9.59
#